data_AF-A0A357CKH5-F1
#
_entry.id   AF-A0A357CKH5-F1
#
_cell.length_a   1.000
_cell.length_b   1.000
_cell.length_c   1.000
_cell.angle_alpha   90.00
_cell.angle_beta   90.00
_cell.angle_gamma   90.00
#
_symmetry.space_group_name_H-M   'P 1'
#
loop_
_entity.id
_entity.type
_entity.pdbx_description
1 polymer ?
#
loop_
_entity_poly.entity_id
_entity_poly.type
_entity_poly.pdbx_seq_one_letter_code
_entity_poly.pdbx_strand_id
1 'polypeptide(L)'
;MAAAQGLPEGTFASSKEGCAKLQSKTPAELGEGLDFTVLSKTGVVGYLQRCDFVSVTAHNATSWLATAFCEESGYSYPDLFAIAQKDNGELNVTRLTSQQETYEGAADDSSANADDLDPSDADRDDKAGTDKGAATGDQSADDDEQNAYVRCDHVKQ
;
A
#
# COMPACT_ATOMS: atom_id res chain seq x y z
N MET A 1 26.33 15.80 9.97
CA MET A 1 25.25 14.82 9.74
C MET A 1 24.00 15.63 9.46
N ALA A 2 23.42 15.55 8.26
CA ALA A 2 22.18 16.24 7.96
C ALA A 2 21.07 15.64 8.85
N ALA A 3 20.31 16.49 9.53
CA ALA A 3 19.14 16.03 10.27
C ALA A 3 18.23 15.27 9.30
N ALA A 4 17.81 14.06 9.67
CA ALA A 4 16.76 13.35 8.95
C ALA A 4 15.55 14.30 8.86
N GLN A 5 15.25 14.78 7.65
CA GLN A 5 14.11 15.66 7.44
C GLN A 5 12.85 14.81 7.64
N GLY A 6 11.88 15.34 8.40
CA GLY A 6 10.56 14.72 8.49
C GLY A 6 9.88 14.68 7.12
N LEU A 7 8.71 14.04 7.05
CA LEU A 7 7.87 14.07 5.85
C LEU A 7 7.69 15.53 5.37
N PRO A 8 7.70 15.82 4.06
CA PRO A 8 7.51 17.17 3.58
C PRO A 8 6.23 17.79 4.13
N GLU A 9 6.34 18.99 4.70
CA GLU A 9 5.18 19.72 5.22
C GLU A 9 4.23 20.11 4.07
N GLY A 10 2.95 19.89 4.29
CA GLY A 10 1.88 20.22 3.35
C GLY A 10 0.76 19.20 3.33
N THR A 11 -0.21 19.47 2.46
CA THR A 11 -1.28 18.55 2.10
C THR A 11 -1.08 18.13 0.66
N PHE A 12 -1.21 16.84 0.40
CA PHE A 12 -1.09 16.26 -0.91
C PHE A 12 -2.36 15.48 -1.21
N ALA A 13 -2.77 15.43 -2.48
CA ALA A 13 -3.93 14.66 -2.91
C ALA A 13 -3.54 13.68 -4.02
N SER A 14 -4.22 12.55 -4.13
CA SER A 14 -4.02 11.60 -5.23
C SER A 14 -4.47 12.13 -6.60
N SER A 15 -5.09 13.32 -6.66
CA SER A 15 -5.48 13.98 -7.90
C SER A 15 -5.40 15.51 -7.82
N LYS A 16 -5.16 16.16 -8.96
CA LYS A 16 -5.15 17.63 -9.08
C LYS A 16 -6.54 18.22 -8.80
N GLU A 17 -7.60 17.54 -9.21
CA GLU A 17 -8.99 17.93 -8.95
C GLU A 17 -9.31 17.86 -7.45
N GLY A 18 -8.73 16.88 -6.75
CA GLY A 18 -8.80 16.79 -5.30
C GLY A 18 -8.24 18.04 -4.61
N CYS A 19 -7.08 18.54 -5.06
CA CYS A 19 -6.53 19.79 -4.54
C CYS A 19 -7.48 20.98 -4.72
N ALA A 20 -8.17 21.10 -5.85
CA ALA A 20 -9.15 22.17 -6.08
C ALA A 20 -10.32 22.09 -5.08
N LYS A 21 -10.81 20.87 -4.79
CA LYS A 21 -11.85 20.67 -3.76
C LYS A 21 -11.35 21.09 -2.37
N LEU A 22 -10.09 20.75 -2.04
CA LEU A 22 -9.46 21.04 -0.75
C LEU A 22 -9.20 22.54 -0.48
N GLN A 23 -9.26 23.41 -1.50
CA GLN A 23 -9.17 24.86 -1.31
C GLN A 23 -10.41 25.43 -0.61
N SER A 24 -11.57 24.78 -0.76
CA SER A 24 -12.85 25.28 -0.26
C SER A 24 -13.41 24.49 0.93
N LYS A 25 -13.01 23.22 1.06
CA LYS A 25 -13.51 22.28 2.04
C LYS A 25 -12.38 21.41 2.60
N THR A 26 -12.44 21.12 3.89
CA THR A 26 -11.59 20.09 4.51
C THR A 26 -12.06 18.69 4.07
N PRO A 27 -11.23 17.63 4.20
CA PRO A 27 -11.66 16.26 3.94
C PRO A 27 -12.92 15.86 4.72
N ALA A 28 -13.04 16.31 5.97
CA ALA A 28 -14.20 16.05 6.82
C ALA A 28 -15.49 16.73 6.30
N GLU A 29 -15.39 17.93 5.73
CA GLU A 29 -16.52 18.64 5.12
C GLU A 29 -16.95 18.05 3.77
N LEU A 30 -16.05 17.32 3.09
CA LEU A 30 -16.35 16.64 1.83
C LEU A 30 -17.21 15.40 2.05
N GLY A 31 -16.96 14.61 3.11
CA GLY A 31 -17.71 13.40 3.41
C GLY A 31 -17.76 12.46 2.20
N GLU A 32 -18.98 12.14 1.74
CA GLU A 32 -19.22 11.30 0.54
C GLU A 32 -18.65 11.88 -0.76
N GLY A 33 -18.36 13.18 -0.79
CA GLY A 33 -17.73 13.84 -1.94
C GLY A 33 -16.20 13.70 -1.99
N LEU A 34 -15.59 13.00 -1.03
CA LEU A 34 -14.15 12.72 -0.98
C LEU A 34 -13.79 11.51 -1.85
N ASP A 35 -13.80 11.69 -3.15
CA ASP A 35 -13.48 10.66 -4.17
C ASP A 35 -11.97 10.51 -4.45
N PHE A 36 -11.11 11.05 -3.59
CA PHE A 36 -9.65 11.00 -3.67
C PHE A 36 -9.06 10.81 -2.27
N THR A 37 -7.77 10.47 -2.20
CA THR A 37 -7.05 10.33 -0.93
C THR A 37 -6.21 11.58 -0.66
N VAL A 38 -6.10 11.92 0.62
CA VAL A 38 -5.38 13.08 1.11
C VAL A 38 -4.26 12.61 2.01
N LEU A 39 -3.02 12.91 1.64
CA LEU A 39 -1.84 12.68 2.47
C LEU A 39 -1.45 13.98 3.16
N SER A 40 -1.11 13.87 4.45
CA SER A 40 -0.50 14.94 5.23
C SER A 40 0.54 14.34 6.17
N LYS A 41 1.23 15.19 6.93
CA LYS A 41 2.18 14.71 7.95
C LYS A 41 1.54 13.86 9.06
N THR A 42 0.23 13.96 9.25
CA THR A 42 -0.48 13.20 10.29
C THR A 42 -1.03 11.89 9.78
N GLY A 43 -1.03 11.64 8.46
CA GLY A 43 -1.64 10.43 7.92
C GLY A 43 -2.27 10.57 6.54
N VAL A 44 -3.01 9.53 6.17
CA VAL A 44 -3.79 9.41 4.93
C VAL A 44 -5.28 9.42 5.27
N VAL A 45 -6.08 10.19 4.53
CA VAL A 45 -7.53 10.27 4.68
C VAL A 45 -8.18 10.04 3.32
N GLY A 46 -9.04 9.04 3.22
CA GLY A 46 -9.97 8.82 2.10
C GLY A 46 -11.41 8.80 2.59
N TYR A 47 -12.35 8.48 1.72
CA TYR A 47 -13.78 8.47 2.07
C TYR A 47 -14.14 7.50 3.20
N LEU A 48 -13.75 6.23 3.07
CA LEU A 48 -14.07 5.16 4.05
C LEU A 48 -12.89 4.79 4.95
N GLN A 49 -11.72 5.33 4.67
CA GLN A 49 -10.47 4.93 5.29
C GLN A 49 -9.76 6.15 5.88
N ARG A 50 -9.30 6.00 7.12
CA ARG A 50 -8.41 6.96 7.76
C ARG A 50 -7.22 6.24 8.37
N CYS A 51 -6.02 6.67 8.05
CA CYS A 51 -4.78 6.14 8.62
C CYS A 51 -4.02 7.27 9.30
N ASP A 52 -3.94 7.25 10.63
CA ASP A 52 -3.14 8.21 11.38
C ASP A 52 -1.71 7.67 11.51
N PHE A 53 -0.71 8.46 11.11
CA PHE A 53 0.70 8.11 11.26
C PHE A 53 1.10 8.12 12.74
N VAL A 54 1.60 6.98 13.20
CA VAL A 54 2.09 6.78 14.57
C VAL A 54 3.59 7.07 14.66
N SER A 55 4.34 6.71 13.61
CA SER A 55 5.76 7.04 13.46
C SER A 55 6.11 7.25 12.01
N VAL A 56 7.01 8.20 11.73
CA VAL A 56 7.58 8.42 10.39
C VAL A 56 9.09 8.50 10.53
N THR A 57 9.79 7.63 9.82
CA THR A 57 11.25 7.54 9.86
C THR A 57 11.81 7.81 8.47
N ALA A 58 12.76 8.73 8.35
CA ALA A 58 13.45 8.95 7.07
C ALA A 58 14.36 7.76 6.75
N HIS A 59 14.22 7.21 5.55
CA HIS A 59 15.17 6.24 4.99
C HIS A 59 16.37 6.99 4.38
N ASN A 60 16.11 8.08 3.67
CA ASN A 60 17.12 9.01 3.15
C ASN A 60 16.52 10.43 3.03
N ALA A 61 17.16 11.32 2.27
CA ALA A 61 16.72 12.71 2.14
C ALA A 61 15.37 12.89 1.40
N THR A 62 14.94 11.91 0.62
CA THR A 62 13.75 11.98 -0.24
C THR A 62 12.83 10.77 -0.05
N SER A 63 13.02 9.96 1.00
CA SER A 63 12.14 8.81 1.26
C SER A 63 12.00 8.51 2.75
N TRP A 64 10.82 7.99 3.09
CA TRP A 64 10.38 7.75 4.45
C TRP A 64 9.60 6.44 4.54
N LEU A 65 9.60 5.88 5.74
CA LEU A 65 8.74 4.77 6.13
C LEU A 65 7.83 5.27 7.25
N ALA A 66 6.52 5.23 7.03
CA ALA A 66 5.52 5.61 8.00
C ALA A 66 4.77 4.37 8.50
N THR A 67 4.71 4.18 9.81
CA THR A 67 3.78 3.23 10.43
C THR A 67 2.51 3.98 10.78
N ALA A 68 1.37 3.41 10.45
CA ALA A 68 0.07 4.01 10.69
C ALA A 68 -0.84 3.10 11.49
N PHE A 69 -1.82 3.70 12.15
CA PHE A 69 -2.99 3.02 12.67
C PHE A 69 -4.18 3.43 11.78
N CYS A 70 -4.73 2.45 11.07
CA CYS A 70 -5.79 2.66 10.10
C CYS A 70 -7.14 2.20 10.65
N GLU A 71 -8.18 2.93 10.30
CA GLU A 71 -9.57 2.63 10.55
C GLU A 71 -10.34 2.58 9.22
N GLU A 72 -11.05 1.49 8.98
CA GLU A 72 -11.88 1.30 7.80
C GLU A 72 -13.07 0.40 8.15
N SER A 73 -14.29 0.84 7.84
CA SER A 73 -15.52 0.05 8.06
C SER A 73 -15.68 -0.51 9.49
N GLY A 74 -15.18 0.22 10.50
CA GLY A 74 -15.24 -0.19 11.91
C GLY A 74 -14.15 -1.18 12.35
N TYR A 75 -13.20 -1.51 11.48
CA TYR A 75 -12.02 -2.29 11.80
C TYR A 75 -10.81 -1.37 11.94
N SER A 76 -10.01 -1.61 12.97
CA SER A 76 -8.74 -0.91 13.16
C SER A 76 -7.57 -1.89 13.00
N TYR A 77 -6.54 -1.49 12.24
CA TYR A 77 -5.38 -2.33 11.96
C TYR A 77 -4.11 -1.48 11.78
N PRO A 78 -2.94 -2.02 12.13
CA PRO A 78 -1.67 -1.37 11.80
C PRO A 78 -1.37 -1.49 10.31
N ASP A 79 -0.70 -0.49 9.75
CA ASP A 79 -0.26 -0.52 8.36
C ASP A 79 1.10 0.17 8.18
N LEU A 80 1.74 -0.07 7.04
CA LEU A 80 3.05 0.44 6.69
C LEU A 80 3.02 1.15 5.34
N PHE A 81 3.53 2.37 5.29
CA PHE A 81 3.59 3.19 4.09
C PHE A 81 5.04 3.51 3.75
N ALA A 82 5.46 3.16 2.54
CA ALA A 82 6.68 3.67 1.94
C ALA A 82 6.35 4.95 1.17
N ILE A 83 7.04 6.04 1.46
CA ILE A 83 6.80 7.35 0.85
C ILE A 83 8.09 7.83 0.23
N ALA A 84 8.08 8.18 -1.05
CA ALA A 84 9.23 8.71 -1.77
C ALA A 84 8.85 10.01 -2.50
N GLN A 85 9.72 11.02 -2.44
CA GLN A 85 9.57 12.26 -3.17
C GLN A 85 10.21 12.14 -4.55
N LYS A 86 9.44 12.47 -5.59
CA LYS A 86 9.90 12.58 -6.98
C LYS A 86 10.55 13.95 -7.20
N ASP A 87 11.35 14.08 -8.26
CA ASP A 87 12.09 15.33 -8.58
C ASP A 87 11.17 16.54 -8.82
N ASN A 88 9.93 16.30 -9.23
CA ASN A 88 8.89 17.33 -9.43
C ASN A 88 8.18 17.74 -8.12
N GLY A 89 8.57 17.18 -6.98
CA GLY A 89 7.99 17.46 -5.67
C GLY A 89 6.73 16.65 -5.33
N GLU A 90 6.24 15.82 -6.25
CA GLU A 90 5.16 14.85 -5.96
C GLU A 90 5.67 13.73 -5.04
N LEU A 91 4.75 13.10 -4.33
CA LEU A 91 5.05 11.95 -3.48
C LEU A 91 4.52 10.68 -4.15
N ASN A 92 5.35 9.65 -4.27
CA ASN A 92 4.88 8.28 -4.47
C ASN A 92 4.63 7.65 -3.09
N VAL A 93 3.45 7.08 -2.88
CA VAL A 93 3.05 6.46 -1.63
C VAL A 93 2.63 5.03 -1.89
N THR A 94 3.43 4.06 -1.46
CA THR A 94 3.09 2.64 -1.52
C THR A 94 2.63 2.18 -0.15
N ARG A 95 1.44 1.60 -0.08
CA ARG A 95 0.90 0.96 1.11
C ARG A 95 1.26 -0.52 1.11
N LEU A 96 1.98 -0.97 2.14
CA LEU A 96 2.31 -2.37 2.37
C LEU A 96 1.34 -2.93 3.40
N THR A 97 0.13 -3.23 2.95
CA THR A 97 -0.81 -3.99 3.77
C THR A 97 -0.24 -5.39 3.93
N SER A 98 0.02 -5.82 5.17
CA SER A 98 0.14 -7.25 5.44
C SER A 98 -1.20 -7.85 5.06
N GLN A 99 -1.29 -8.49 3.88
CA GLN A 99 -2.40 -9.38 3.62
C GLN A 99 -2.37 -10.36 4.79
N GLN A 100 -3.35 -10.26 5.70
CA GLN A 100 -3.68 -11.42 6.49
C GLN A 100 -4.04 -12.44 5.44
N GLU A 101 -3.15 -13.41 5.18
CA GLU A 101 -3.58 -14.64 4.58
C GLU A 101 -4.76 -15.06 5.43
N THR A 102 -5.97 -14.93 4.87
CA THR A 102 -7.13 -15.54 5.45
C THR A 102 -6.72 -17.00 5.57
N TYR A 103 -6.44 -17.42 6.80
CA TYR A 103 -6.28 -18.82 7.15
C TYR A 103 -7.69 -19.42 7.03
N GLU A 104 -8.25 -19.40 5.82
CA GLU A 104 -9.28 -20.33 5.40
C GLU A 104 -8.54 -21.65 5.49
N GLY A 105 -8.78 -22.37 6.59
CA GLY A 105 -8.17 -23.65 6.84
C GLY A 105 -8.25 -24.45 5.55
N ALA A 106 -7.12 -25.01 5.14
CA ALA A 106 -7.06 -26.03 4.13
C ALA A 106 -8.16 -27.05 4.46
N ALA A 107 -9.32 -26.90 3.83
CA ALA A 107 -10.24 -27.98 3.60
C ALA A 107 -9.52 -28.83 2.56
N ASP A 108 -8.52 -29.55 3.06
CA ASP A 108 -7.90 -30.68 2.41
C ASP A 108 -8.99 -31.75 2.37
N ASP A 109 -9.94 -31.58 1.45
CA ASP A 109 -10.87 -32.62 1.03
C ASP A 109 -10.12 -33.55 0.06
N SER A 110 -8.94 -34.01 0.49
CA SER A 110 -8.27 -35.17 -0.06
C SER A 110 -8.57 -36.30 0.92
N SER A 111 -9.72 -36.95 0.73
CA SER A 111 -9.94 -38.30 1.25
C SER A 111 -8.98 -39.26 0.53
N ALA A 112 -7.68 -39.16 0.82
CA ALA A 112 -6.71 -40.17 0.47
C ALA A 112 -6.80 -41.24 1.55
N ASN A 113 -7.57 -42.31 1.28
CA ASN A 113 -7.56 -43.51 2.10
C ASN A 113 -6.11 -44.00 2.23
N ALA A 114 -5.65 -44.18 3.46
CA ALA A 114 -4.27 -44.53 3.79
C ALA A 114 -3.95 -46.03 3.57
N ASP A 115 -4.60 -46.69 2.61
CA ASP A 115 -4.53 -48.14 2.42
C ASP A 115 -3.89 -48.60 1.09
N ASP A 116 -3.44 -47.70 0.22
CA ASP A 116 -2.86 -48.05 -1.10
C ASP A 116 -1.42 -47.55 -1.31
N LEU A 117 -0.55 -47.73 -0.31
CA LEU A 117 0.90 -47.59 -0.50
C LEU A 117 1.55 -48.98 -0.69
N ASP A 118 1.57 -49.46 -1.93
CA ASP A 118 2.47 -50.55 -2.37
C ASP A 118 3.88 -49.95 -2.59
N PRO A 119 4.91 -50.38 -1.84
CA PRO A 119 6.25 -49.78 -1.89
C PRO A 119 7.11 -50.26 -3.08
N SER A 120 6.51 -50.77 -4.16
CA SER A 120 7.24 -51.42 -5.26
C SER A 120 7.63 -50.53 -6.45
N ASP A 121 7.24 -49.25 -6.48
CA ASP A 121 7.51 -48.35 -7.63
C ASP A 121 8.62 -47.32 -7.38
N ALA A 122 9.58 -47.61 -6.50
CA ALA A 122 10.70 -46.73 -6.16
C ALA A 122 11.87 -46.73 -7.18
N ASP A 123 11.65 -47.13 -8.43
CA ASP A 123 12.70 -47.16 -9.45
C ASP A 123 12.18 -46.84 -10.86
N ARG A 124 11.97 -45.55 -11.16
CA ARG A 124 12.06 -45.03 -12.55
C ARG A 124 12.63 -43.61 -12.58
N ASP A 125 13.92 -43.54 -12.87
CA ASP A 125 14.67 -42.36 -13.30
C ASP A 125 14.21 -41.82 -14.67
N ASP A 126 14.51 -40.52 -14.85
CA ASP A 126 14.59 -39.74 -16.11
C ASP A 126 13.29 -39.36 -16.85
N LYS A 127 12.89 -38.07 -16.76
CA LYS A 127 13.14 -37.11 -17.85
C LYS A 127 12.75 -35.66 -17.54
N ALA A 128 13.62 -34.78 -18.03
CA ALA A 128 13.52 -33.33 -18.15
C ALA A 128 12.12 -32.74 -18.43
N GLY A 129 11.74 -31.77 -17.61
CA GLY A 129 10.70 -30.77 -17.88
C GLY A 129 11.21 -29.41 -17.41
N THR A 130 11.76 -28.63 -18.34
CA THR A 130 12.04 -27.22 -18.13
C THR A 130 10.71 -26.48 -18.14
N ASP A 131 10.27 -25.93 -17.01
CA ASP A 131 9.29 -24.85 -17.04
C ASP A 131 9.91 -23.60 -16.40
N LYS A 132 10.18 -22.64 -17.29
CA LYS A 132 10.60 -21.30 -16.94
C LYS A 132 9.37 -20.59 -16.36
N GLY A 133 9.32 -20.48 -15.03
CA GLY A 133 8.47 -19.49 -14.37
C GLY A 133 8.87 -18.10 -14.85
N ALA A 134 8.07 -17.56 -15.75
CA ALA A 134 8.33 -16.32 -16.45
C ALA A 134 8.36 -15.13 -15.48
N ALA A 135 9.45 -14.37 -15.61
CA ALA A 135 9.60 -12.94 -15.39
C ALA A 135 8.40 -12.22 -14.73
N THR A 136 8.64 -11.76 -13.50
CA THR A 136 8.14 -10.48 -13.02
C THR A 136 8.53 -9.39 -14.03
N GLY A 137 7.56 -8.80 -14.70
CA GLY A 137 7.81 -7.73 -15.66
C GLY A 137 6.52 -7.03 -16.05
N ASP A 138 6.52 -5.72 -15.85
CA ASP A 138 5.53 -4.73 -16.33
C ASP A 138 4.27 -4.48 -15.47
N GLN A 139 4.46 -4.21 -14.17
CA GLN A 139 3.44 -3.54 -13.33
C GLN A 139 3.84 -2.13 -12.87
N SER A 140 5.10 -1.74 -13.08
CA SER A 140 5.66 -0.57 -12.40
C SER A 140 5.09 0.78 -12.84
N ALA A 141 4.63 0.92 -14.09
CA ALA A 141 4.19 2.22 -14.61
C ALA A 141 2.77 2.61 -14.12
N ASP A 142 1.81 1.67 -14.17
CA ASP A 142 0.44 1.90 -13.71
C ASP A 142 0.35 2.06 -12.19
N ASP A 143 1.19 1.34 -11.43
CA ASP A 143 1.27 1.50 -9.97
C ASP A 143 1.88 2.85 -9.56
N ASP A 144 2.80 3.40 -10.37
CA ASP A 144 3.44 4.69 -10.11
C ASP A 144 2.47 5.87 -10.23
N GLU A 145 1.46 5.75 -11.09
CA GLU A 145 0.44 6.78 -11.32
C GLU A 145 -0.66 6.71 -10.24
N GLN A 146 -1.07 5.49 -9.85
CA GLN A 146 -2.06 5.29 -8.77
C GLN A 146 -1.52 5.68 -7.38
N ASN A 147 -0.21 5.62 -7.19
CA ASN A 147 0.46 5.97 -5.94
C ASN A 147 0.95 7.43 -5.90
N ALA A 148 0.67 8.23 -6.93
CA ALA A 148 1.14 9.61 -7.01
C ALA A 148 0.25 10.58 -6.20
N TYR A 149 0.89 11.41 -5.39
CA TYR A 149 0.26 12.45 -4.58
C TYR A 149 0.85 13.81 -4.96
N VAL A 150 -0.01 14.68 -5.47
CA VAL A 150 0.37 16.03 -5.88
C VAL A 150 0.21 17.00 -4.71
N ARG A 151 1.16 17.92 -4.57
CA ARG A 151 1.08 18.96 -3.53
C ARG A 151 -0.09 19.90 -3.81
N CYS A 152 -0.91 20.13 -2.79
CA CYS A 152 -2.03 21.07 -2.88
C CYS A 152 -1.63 22.42 -2.30
N ASP A 153 -1.70 23.46 -3.11
CA ASP A 153 -1.52 24.84 -2.66
C ASP A 153 -2.83 25.44 -2.14
N HIS A 154 -2.72 26.27 -1.11
CA HIS A 154 -3.84 27.03 -0.53
C HIS A 154 -5.02 26.18 -0.03
N VAL A 155 -4.74 25.04 0.58
CA VAL A 155 -5.79 24.20 1.20
C VAL A 155 -6.42 24.86 2.41
N LYS A 156 -7.69 24.57 2.63
CA LYS A 156 -8.41 24.91 3.86
C LYS A 156 -7.92 24.01 4.99
N GLN A 157 -7.49 24.62 6.10
CA GLN A 157 -7.05 23.92 7.31
C GLN A 157 -8.21 23.72 8.29
#